data_AF-G5E0P3-F1
#
_entry.id   AF-G5E0P3-F1
#
_cell.length_a   1.000
_cell.length_b   1.000
_cell.length_c   1.000
_cell.angle_alpha   90.00
_cell.angle_beta   90.00
_cell.angle_gamma   90.00
#
_symmetry.space_group_name_H-M   'P 1'
#
loop_
_entity.id
_entity.type
_entity.pdbx_description
1 polymer ?
#
loop_
_entity_poly.entity_id
_entity_poly.type
_entity_poly.pdbx_seq_one_letter_code
_entity_poly.pdbx_strand_id
1 'polypeptide(L)'
;QDDPVDIKAVKLTSSRTQLPYEYYSLPFCRPLEVAYKSENLGEVLQSTLVAERIQEDYYVHLIADNLPVATRLEVSGGSAFYVLVYAIFYFVNKLDIVEFIPSLLYFGYTALMVLSFWLLTGTIGFYAAYVFIRKIYAAVKI
;
A
#
# COMPACT_ATOMS: atom_id res chain seq x y z
N GLN A 1 -3.34 55.20 3.19
CA GLN A 1 -4.21 54.45 4.11
C GLN A 1 -3.49 53.14 4.35
N ASP A 2 -2.81 53.02 5.49
CA ASP A 2 -1.93 51.90 5.83
C ASP A 2 -2.49 51.31 7.13
N ASP A 3 -3.65 50.68 7.01
CA ASP A 3 -4.36 50.11 8.16
C ASP A 3 -3.72 48.74 8.47
N PRO A 4 -3.28 48.49 9.72
CA PRO A 4 -2.61 47.24 10.06
C PRO A 4 -3.58 46.05 9.93
N VAL A 5 -3.19 45.05 9.14
CA VAL A 5 -3.95 43.80 8.96
C VAL A 5 -3.47 42.76 9.97
N ASP A 6 -4.39 42.27 10.80
CA ASP A 6 -4.14 41.27 11.83
C ASP A 6 -4.09 39.86 11.20
N ILE A 7 -2.90 39.27 11.08
CA ILE A 7 -2.69 37.96 10.43
C ILE A 7 -2.82 36.85 11.46
N LYS A 8 -3.76 35.92 11.24
CA LYS A 8 -3.95 34.72 12.07
C LYS A 8 -3.57 33.48 11.27
N ALA A 9 -2.69 32.64 11.82
CA ALA A 9 -2.29 31.41 11.17
C ALA A 9 -2.16 30.28 12.22
N VAL A 10 -2.91 29.20 12.04
CA VAL A 10 -2.91 28.02 12.91
C VAL A 10 -2.35 26.82 12.14
N LYS A 11 -2.89 26.57 10.95
CA LYS A 11 -2.46 25.53 10.02
C LYS A 11 -2.21 26.10 8.63
N LEU A 12 -1.22 25.53 7.95
CA LEU A 12 -0.87 25.82 6.57
C LEU A 12 -1.33 24.67 5.69
N THR A 13 -2.10 25.01 4.66
CA THR A 13 -2.51 24.09 3.59
C THR A 13 -1.73 24.43 2.33
N SER A 14 -1.10 23.44 1.72
CA SER A 14 -0.34 23.61 0.48
C SER A 14 -1.16 23.11 -0.72
N SER A 15 -1.08 23.80 -1.86
CA SER A 15 -1.64 23.28 -3.12
C SER A 15 -0.83 22.11 -3.70
N ARG A 16 0.38 21.87 -3.17
CA ARG A 16 1.30 20.80 -3.61
C ARG A 16 1.25 19.57 -2.70
N THR A 17 0.94 19.76 -1.41
CA THR A 17 0.92 18.67 -0.43
C THR A 17 -0.42 18.66 0.29
N GLN A 18 -1.09 17.51 0.29
CA GLN A 18 -2.47 17.38 0.79
C GLN A 18 -2.56 17.45 2.33
N LEU A 19 -1.45 17.46 3.06
CA LEU A 19 -1.46 17.43 4.53
C LEU A 19 -1.38 18.85 5.14
N PRO A 20 -2.31 19.21 6.05
CA PRO A 20 -2.23 20.46 6.79
C PRO A 20 -1.16 20.37 7.88
N TYR A 21 -0.15 21.24 7.83
CA TYR A 21 0.89 21.34 8.85
C TYR A 21 0.58 22.48 9.81
N GLU A 22 0.97 22.35 11.07
CA GLU A 22 0.90 23.48 12.01
C GLU A 22 1.89 24.57 11.58
N TYR A 23 1.47 25.83 11.70
CA TYR A 23 2.28 26.97 11.26
C TYR A 23 3.69 26.97 11.91
N TYR A 24 3.78 26.60 13.18
CA TYR A 24 5.02 26.59 13.96
C TYR A 24 5.82 25.26 13.91
N SER A 25 5.40 24.28 13.11
CA SER A 25 6.18 23.05 12.88
C SER A 25 7.22 23.21 11.76
N LEU A 26 7.14 24.28 10.99
CA LEU A 26 8.05 24.60 9.90
C LEU A 26 9.27 25.40 10.43
N PRO A 27 10.42 25.37 9.72
CA PRO A 27 11.66 26.02 10.15
C PRO A 27 11.64 27.55 9.96
N PHE A 28 10.52 28.19 10.26
CA PHE A 28 10.37 29.64 10.28
C PHE A 28 10.67 30.19 11.68
N CYS A 29 11.03 31.47 11.78
CA CYS A 29 11.28 32.13 13.06
C CYS A 29 10.03 32.05 13.95
N ARG A 30 10.15 31.41 15.13
CA ARG A 30 9.09 31.38 16.14
C ARG A 30 9.10 32.72 16.92
N PRO A 31 7.97 33.41 17.05
CA PRO A 31 7.90 34.65 17.83
C PRO A 31 8.15 34.35 19.33
N LEU A 32 8.64 35.36 20.05
CA LEU A 32 8.95 35.28 21.48
C LEU A 32 7.70 35.13 22.37
N GLU A 33 6.53 35.56 21.88
CA GLU A 33 5.25 35.46 22.60
C GLU A 33 4.15 35.02 21.62
N VAL A 34 3.40 33.98 21.98
CA VAL A 34 2.34 33.40 21.14
C VAL A 34 0.99 33.75 21.78
N ALA A 35 0.26 34.69 21.18
CA ALA A 35 -1.07 35.07 21.63
C ALA A 35 -2.13 34.20 20.93
N TYR A 36 -2.76 33.30 21.68
CA TYR A 36 -3.83 32.43 21.16
C TYR A 36 -5.17 33.19 21.16
N LYS A 37 -5.75 33.38 19.98
CA LYS A 37 -7.11 33.91 19.82
C LYS A 37 -8.09 32.74 19.77
N SER A 38 -9.14 32.78 20.59
CA SER A 38 -10.15 31.71 20.61
C SER A 38 -10.92 31.65 19.30
N GLU A 39 -10.94 30.49 18.65
CA GLU A 39 -11.72 30.22 17.45
C GLU A 39 -13.18 29.88 17.78
N ASN A 40 -14.08 30.13 16.83
CA ASN A 40 -15.48 29.75 16.96
C ASN A 40 -15.63 28.25 16.68
N LEU A 41 -16.58 27.59 17.37
CA LEU A 41 -16.84 26.16 17.22
C LEU A 41 -17.07 25.74 15.74
N GLY A 42 -17.72 26.59 14.94
CA GLY A 42 -17.93 26.33 13.51
C GLY A 42 -16.64 26.29 12.68
N GLU A 43 -15.66 27.12 13.00
CA GLU A 43 -14.35 27.19 12.33
C GLU A 43 -13.47 25.98 12.73
N VAL A 44 -13.56 25.57 13.99
CA VAL A 44 -12.94 24.33 14.49
C VAL A 44 -13.56 23.09 13.84
N LEU A 45 -14.89 23.01 13.74
CA LEU A 45 -15.56 21.90 13.05
C LEU A 45 -15.19 21.85 11.57
N GLN A 46 -15.16 23.01 10.91
CA GLN A 46 -14.85 23.09 9.48
C GLN A 46 -13.41 22.62 9.20
N SER A 47 -12.44 22.97 10.06
CA SER A 47 -11.05 22.51 9.92
C SER A 47 -10.86 21.02 10.28
N THR A 48 -11.67 20.46 11.19
CA THR A 48 -11.63 19.01 11.51
C THR A 48 -12.22 18.16 10.40
N LEU A 49 -13.35 18.56 9.80
CA LEU A 49 -13.95 17.85 8.66
C LEU A 49 -13.03 17.81 7.43
N VAL A 50 -12.28 18.88 7.19
CA VAL A 50 -11.28 18.92 6.10
C VAL A 50 -10.14 17.94 6.37
N ALA A 51 -9.65 17.87 7.61
CA ALA A 51 -8.59 16.93 7.97
C ALA A 51 -9.04 15.46 7.86
N GLU A 52 -10.28 15.17 8.25
CA GLU A 52 -10.87 13.83 8.12
C GLU A 52 -11.00 13.41 6.64
N ARG A 53 -11.51 14.29 5.78
CA ARG A 53 -11.60 14.03 4.33
C ARG A 53 -10.22 13.74 3.71
N ILE A 54 -9.21 14.52 4.07
CA ILE A 54 -7.84 14.34 3.57
C ILE A 54 -7.26 12.98 4.00
N GLN A 55 -7.55 12.54 5.23
CA GLN A 55 -7.14 11.22 5.71
C GLN A 55 -7.82 10.09 4.92
N GLU A 56 -9.12 10.20 4.65
CA GLU A 56 -9.83 9.22 3.82
C GLU A 56 -9.26 9.15 2.40
N ASP A 57 -9.09 10.30 1.74
CA ASP A 57 -8.54 10.37 0.37
C ASP A 57 -7.14 9.74 0.30
N TYR A 58 -6.28 10.00 1.29
CA TYR A 58 -4.94 9.41 1.38
C TYR A 58 -4.99 7.89 1.58
N TYR A 59 -5.89 7.39 2.45
CA TYR A 59 -6.02 5.97 2.73
C TYR A 59 -6.51 5.18 1.51
N VAL A 60 -7.49 5.73 0.79
CA VAL A 60 -8.01 5.13 -0.44
C VAL A 60 -6.95 5.09 -1.53
N HIS A 61 -6.17 6.16 -1.70
CA HIS A 61 -5.07 6.19 -2.68
C HIS A 61 -3.99 5.15 -2.36
N LEU A 62 -3.64 5.01 -1.06
CA LEU A 62 -2.68 4.01 -0.60
C LEU A 62 -3.17 2.58 -0.88
N ILE A 63 -4.46 2.31 -0.65
CA ILE A 63 -5.05 1.01 -0.98
C ILE A 63 -5.07 0.79 -2.49
N ALA A 64 -5.50 1.77 -3.28
CA ALA A 64 -5.58 1.66 -4.74
C ALA A 64 -4.21 1.39 -5.38
N ASP A 65 -3.14 1.96 -4.82
CA ASP A 65 -1.77 1.71 -5.27
C ASP A 65 -1.21 0.35 -4.83
N ASN A 66 -1.69 -0.19 -3.71
CA ASN A 66 -1.29 -1.51 -3.22
C ASN A 66 -2.19 -2.64 -3.78
N LEU A 67 -3.39 -2.32 -4.26
CA LEU A 67 -4.33 -3.25 -4.89
C LEU A 67 -3.72 -4.01 -6.09
N PRO A 68 -2.97 -3.38 -7.02
CA PRO A 68 -2.28 -4.10 -8.08
C PRO A 68 -1.11 -4.98 -7.57
N VAL A 69 -0.58 -4.72 -6.37
CA VAL A 69 0.40 -5.62 -5.71
C VAL A 69 -0.29 -6.92 -5.27
N ALA A 70 -1.49 -6.81 -4.73
CA ALA A 70 -2.26 -7.95 -4.24
C ALA A 70 -2.71 -8.86 -5.39
N THR A 71 -3.15 -8.28 -6.51
CA THR A 71 -3.53 -9.08 -7.70
C THR A 71 -2.32 -9.72 -8.39
N ARG A 72 -1.12 -9.12 -8.31
CA ARG A 72 0.12 -9.74 -8.85
C ARG A 72 0.54 -10.99 -8.08
N LEU A 73 0.28 -11.08 -6.77
CA LEU A 73 0.51 -12.30 -6.00
C LEU A 73 -0.32 -13.46 -6.55
N GLU A 74 -1.59 -13.20 -6.87
CA GLU A 74 -2.53 -14.19 -7.40
C GLU A 74 -2.18 -14.61 -8.84
N VAL A 75 -1.83 -13.64 -9.70
CA VAL A 75 -1.50 -13.93 -11.10
C VAL A 75 -0.13 -14.59 -11.28
N SER A 76 0.85 -14.27 -10.43
CA SER A 76 2.20 -14.89 -10.50
C SER A 76 2.19 -16.39 -10.12
N GLY A 77 1.26 -16.80 -9.26
CA GLY A 77 1.08 -18.18 -8.83
C GLY A 77 0.39 -19.08 -9.86
N GLY A 78 -0.26 -18.52 -10.88
CA GLY A 78 -1.02 -19.28 -11.88
C GLY A 78 -0.20 -20.36 -12.62
N SER A 79 1.12 -20.19 -12.71
CA SER A 79 2.04 -21.20 -13.26
C SER A 79 2.06 -22.51 -12.45
N ALA A 80 1.91 -22.43 -11.13
CA ALA A 80 1.87 -23.61 -10.26
C ALA A 80 0.57 -24.42 -10.45
N PHE A 81 -0.52 -23.75 -10.83
CA PHE A 81 -1.79 -24.40 -11.17
C PHE A 81 -1.67 -25.28 -12.41
N TYR A 82 -0.93 -24.83 -13.43
CA TYR A 82 -0.64 -25.62 -14.63
C TYR A 82 0.11 -26.93 -14.28
N VAL A 83 1.11 -26.85 -13.40
CA VAL A 83 1.89 -28.01 -12.94
C VAL A 83 1.02 -28.99 -12.15
N LEU A 84 0.09 -28.50 -11.33
CA LEU A 84 -0.83 -29.33 -10.55
C LEU A 84 -1.82 -30.09 -11.45
N VAL A 85 -2.42 -29.40 -12.44
CA VAL A 85 -3.31 -30.04 -13.42
C VAL A 85 -2.54 -31.07 -14.26
N TYR A 86 -1.30 -30.75 -14.67
CA TYR A 86 -0.46 -31.68 -15.42
C TYR A 86 -0.11 -32.94 -14.61
N ALA A 87 0.17 -32.79 -13.32
CA ALA A 87 0.48 -33.92 -12.44
C ALA A 87 -0.72 -34.86 -12.24
N ILE A 88 -1.95 -34.32 -12.15
CA ILE A 88 -3.18 -35.11 -12.09
C ILE A 88 -3.42 -35.83 -13.41
N PHE A 89 -3.28 -35.14 -14.54
CA PHE A 89 -3.42 -35.75 -15.86
C PHE A 89 -2.42 -36.90 -16.08
N TYR A 90 -1.17 -36.71 -15.65
CA TYR A 90 -0.12 -37.73 -15.74
C TYR A 90 -0.40 -38.95 -14.85
N PHE A 91 -0.93 -38.73 -13.65
CA PHE A 91 -1.35 -39.80 -12.74
C PHE A 91 -2.44 -40.68 -13.36
N VAL A 92 -3.44 -40.08 -14.02
CA VAL A 92 -4.58 -40.82 -14.59
C VAL A 92 -4.26 -41.49 -15.92
N ASN A 93 -3.42 -40.88 -16.77
CA ASN A 93 -3.24 -41.34 -18.16
C ASN A 93 -1.94 -42.10 -18.42
N LYS A 94 -0.97 -42.08 -17.50
CA LYS A 94 0.39 -42.61 -17.74
C LYS A 94 0.97 -43.42 -16.58
N LEU A 95 0.40 -43.32 -15.38
CA LEU A 95 0.95 -43.99 -14.20
C LEU A 95 0.14 -45.26 -13.90
N ASP A 96 0.59 -46.40 -14.41
CA ASP A 96 0.03 -47.74 -14.11
C ASP A 96 0.41 -48.27 -12.70
N ILE A 97 0.86 -47.41 -11.80
CA ILE A 97 1.34 -47.79 -10.46
C ILE A 97 0.15 -47.77 -9.48
N VAL A 98 -0.38 -48.94 -9.14
CA VAL A 98 -1.49 -49.15 -8.19
C VAL A 98 -1.04 -49.35 -6.73
N GLU A 99 0.24 -49.14 -6.43
CA GLU A 99 0.77 -49.26 -5.07
C GLU A 99 0.61 -47.96 -4.26
N PHE A 100 0.15 -48.09 -3.01
CA PHE A 100 -0.19 -46.96 -2.13
C PHE A 100 1.01 -46.07 -1.75
N ILE A 101 2.19 -46.67 -1.60
CA ILE A 101 3.40 -45.97 -1.14
C ILE A 101 3.94 -45.00 -2.21
N PRO A 102 4.22 -45.44 -3.46
CA PRO A 102 4.70 -44.55 -4.52
C PRO A 102 3.68 -43.50 -4.95
N SER A 103 2.37 -43.75 -4.85
CA SER A 103 1.34 -42.74 -5.14
C SER A 103 1.37 -41.58 -4.12
N LEU A 104 1.54 -41.90 -2.84
CA LEU A 104 1.64 -40.90 -1.77
C LEU A 104 2.92 -40.07 -1.93
N LEU A 105 4.02 -40.74 -2.27
CA LEU A 105 5.33 -40.12 -2.50
C LEU A 105 5.32 -39.16 -3.70
N TYR A 106 4.69 -39.56 -4.81
CA TYR A 106 4.51 -38.74 -6.00
C TYR A 106 3.70 -37.47 -5.70
N PHE A 107 2.51 -37.62 -5.09
CA PHE A 107 1.66 -36.47 -4.78
C PHE A 107 2.33 -35.53 -3.76
N GLY A 108 3.04 -36.08 -2.77
CA GLY A 108 3.80 -35.30 -1.79
C GLY A 108 4.91 -34.46 -2.44
N TYR A 109 5.74 -35.06 -3.29
CA TYR A 109 6.80 -34.32 -3.98
C TYR A 109 6.26 -33.27 -4.95
N THR A 110 5.20 -33.60 -5.71
CA THR A 110 4.55 -32.63 -6.59
C THR A 110 3.98 -31.45 -5.81
N ALA A 111 3.31 -31.71 -4.68
CA ALA A 111 2.74 -30.65 -3.83
C ALA A 111 3.84 -29.73 -3.25
N LEU A 112 4.95 -30.30 -2.77
CA LEU A 112 6.10 -29.54 -2.27
C LEU A 112 6.73 -28.68 -3.37
N MET A 113 6.91 -29.24 -4.57
CA MET A 113 7.42 -28.52 -5.74
C MET A 113 6.50 -27.35 -6.13
N VAL A 114 5.20 -27.59 -6.28
CA VAL A 114 4.21 -26.56 -6.64
C VAL A 114 4.16 -25.45 -5.60
N LEU A 115 4.13 -25.80 -4.31
CA LEU A 115 4.13 -24.83 -3.21
C LEU A 115 5.41 -23.99 -3.19
N SER A 116 6.57 -24.62 -3.39
CA SER A 116 7.85 -23.89 -3.46
C SER A 116 7.88 -22.91 -4.64
N PHE A 117 7.39 -23.32 -5.81
CA PHE A 117 7.36 -22.48 -7.00
C PHE A 117 6.37 -21.31 -6.87
N TRP A 118 5.21 -21.56 -6.25
CA TRP A 118 4.22 -20.54 -5.91
C TRP A 118 4.81 -19.48 -4.97
N LEU A 119 5.46 -19.89 -3.89
CA LEU A 119 6.04 -18.96 -2.91
C LEU A 119 7.22 -18.17 -3.48
N LEU A 120 8.12 -18.82 -4.23
CA LEU A 120 9.27 -18.14 -4.83
C LEU A 120 8.81 -17.10 -5.87
N THR A 121 7.97 -17.50 -6.82
CA THR A 121 7.49 -16.60 -7.88
C THR A 121 6.61 -15.49 -7.31
N GLY A 122 5.78 -15.81 -6.31
CA GLY A 122 4.95 -14.84 -5.60
C GLY A 122 5.74 -13.78 -4.83
N THR A 123 6.75 -14.19 -4.07
CA THR A 123 7.57 -13.27 -3.28
C THR A 123 8.45 -12.37 -4.14
N ILE A 124 9.03 -12.89 -5.24
CA ILE A 124 9.81 -12.11 -6.20
C ILE A 124 8.93 -11.04 -6.87
N GLY A 125 7.73 -11.42 -7.31
CA GLY A 125 6.78 -10.48 -7.93
C GLY A 125 6.32 -9.38 -6.98
N PHE A 126 6.01 -9.73 -5.72
CA PHE A 126 5.65 -8.78 -4.68
C PHE A 126 6.79 -7.82 -4.36
N TYR A 127 8.01 -8.33 -4.18
CA TYR A 127 9.18 -7.51 -3.87
C TYR A 127 9.50 -6.52 -4.99
N ALA A 128 9.45 -6.97 -6.24
CA ALA A 128 9.69 -6.11 -7.41
C ALA A 128 8.68 -4.95 -7.48
N ALA A 129 7.39 -5.24 -7.26
CA ALA A 129 6.34 -4.23 -7.27
C ALA A 129 6.44 -3.28 -6.07
N TYR A 130 6.77 -3.77 -4.86
CA TYR A 130 6.99 -2.94 -3.68
C TYR A 130 8.14 -1.94 -3.89
N VAL A 131 9.28 -2.38 -4.43
CA VAL A 131 10.41 -1.50 -4.75
C VAL A 131 10.01 -0.46 -5.80
N PHE A 132 9.24 -0.85 -6.81
CA PHE A 132 8.74 0.06 -7.84
C PHE A 132 7.86 1.17 -7.25
N ILE A 133 6.88 0.82 -6.40
CA ILE A 133 6.03 1.80 -5.70
C ILE A 133 6.91 2.76 -4.88
N ARG A 134 7.87 2.25 -4.10
CA ARG A 134 8.76 3.08 -3.29
C ARG A 134 9.61 4.04 -4.13
N LYS A 135 10.01 3.65 -5.34
CA LYS A 135 10.73 4.50 -6.30
C LYS A 135 9.85 5.63 -6.85
N ILE A 136 8.59 5.34 -7.21
CA ILE A 136 7.63 6.36 -7.67
C ILE A 136 7.39 7.41 -6.58
N TYR A 137 7.08 6.96 -5.37
CA TYR A 137 6.80 7.86 -4.24
C TYR A 137 8.02 8.68 -3.80
N ALA A 138 9.23 8.15 -3.93
CA ALA A 138 10.46 8.91 -3.69
C ALA A 138 10.68 10.01 -4.74
N ALA A 139 10.25 9.80 -6.00
CA ALA A 139 10.36 10.79 -7.06
C ALA A 139 9.29 11.89 -6.99
N VAL A 140 8.11 11.58 -6.46
CA VAL A 140 7.01 12.55 -6.26
C VAL A 140 7.29 13.51 -5.10
N LYS A 141 8.14 13.15 -4.15
CA LYS A 141 8.43 13.98 -2.96
C LYS A 141 9.47 15.09 -3.19
N ILE A 142 9.49 15.69 -4.38
CA ILE A 142 10.31 16.86 -4.75
C ILE A 142 9.46 18.13 -4.74
#